data_AF-A0A5C3LM09-F1
#
_entry.id   AF-A0A5C3LM09-F1
#
_cell.length_a   1.000
_cell.length_b   1.000
_cell.length_c   1.000
_cell.angle_alpha   90.00
_cell.angle_beta   90.00
_cell.angle_gamma   90.00
#
_symmetry.space_group_name_H-M   'P 1'
#
loop_
_entity.id
_entity.type
_entity.pdbx_description
1 polymer ?
#
loop_
_entity_poly.entity_id
_entity_poly.type
_entity_poly.pdbx_seq_one_letter_code
_entity_poly.pdbx_strand_id
1 'polypeptide(L)'
;CGRGNDVEGMLAVPLWRNLAPYVTRVALSPLFAVSYLEAVGRDPDARKCSVCRRKGKPRVKECTGCRKVRYCSPECQKSDWKTHKAKCKP
;
A
#
# COMPACT_ATOMS: atom_id res chain seq x y z
N CYS A 1 0.06 -31.06 6.09
CA CYS A 1 -1.26 -31.54 5.62
C CYS A 1 -2.33 -30.80 6.42
N GLY A 2 -3.37 -30.26 5.79
CA GLY A 2 -4.33 -29.33 6.40
C GLY A 2 -5.80 -29.76 6.29
N ARG A 3 -6.04 -31.06 6.11
CA ARG A 3 -7.39 -31.63 5.98
C ARG A 3 -8.05 -31.69 7.35
N GLY A 4 -9.23 -31.09 7.50
CA GLY A 4 -10.00 -31.11 8.75
C GLY A 4 -9.44 -30.25 9.88
N ASN A 5 -8.48 -29.37 9.59
CA ASN A 5 -7.93 -28.41 10.56
C ASN A 5 -8.61 -27.04 10.43
N ASP A 6 -8.72 -26.30 11.53
CA ASP A 6 -9.29 -24.95 11.62
C ASP A 6 -10.73 -24.84 11.08
N VAL A 7 -11.58 -25.82 11.43
CA VAL A 7 -12.97 -25.97 10.92
C VAL A 7 -14.04 -25.62 11.96
N GLU A 8 -13.67 -24.98 13.08
CA GLU A 8 -14.58 -24.66 14.20
C GLU A 8 -15.77 -23.82 13.72
N GLY A 9 -15.51 -22.86 12.81
CA GLY A 9 -16.56 -22.04 12.20
C GLY A 9 -17.54 -22.84 11.33
N MET A 10 -17.11 -23.96 10.74
CA MET A 10 -17.98 -24.83 9.94
C MET A 10 -18.91 -25.66 10.83
N LEU A 11 -18.54 -25.91 12.09
CA LEU A 11 -19.40 -26.62 13.03
C LEU A 11 -20.60 -25.78 13.48
N ALA A 12 -20.52 -24.46 13.35
CA ALA A 12 -21.63 -23.56 13.67
C ALA A 12 -22.81 -23.69 12.68
N VAL A 13 -22.55 -24.08 11.43
CA VAL A 13 -23.56 -24.21 10.38
C VAL A 13 -23.91 -25.69 10.18
N PRO A 14 -25.16 -26.12 10.44
CA PRO A 14 -25.55 -27.54 10.36
C PRO A 14 -25.23 -28.20 9.02
N LEU A 15 -25.38 -27.44 7.92
CA LEU A 15 -25.08 -27.90 6.56
C LEU A 15 -23.59 -28.25 6.37
N TRP A 16 -22.68 -27.59 7.09
CA TRP A 16 -21.24 -27.66 6.88
C TRP A 16 -20.54 -28.64 7.83
N ARG A 17 -21.20 -29.05 8.92
CA ARG A 17 -20.66 -30.01 9.92
C ARG A 17 -20.13 -31.30 9.29
N ASN A 18 -20.90 -31.90 8.39
CA ASN A 18 -20.54 -33.17 7.76
C ASN A 18 -19.37 -33.04 6.78
N LEU A 19 -19.11 -31.83 6.30
CA LEU A 19 -18.03 -31.54 5.34
C LEU A 19 -16.72 -31.16 6.04
N ALA A 20 -16.79 -30.65 7.28
CA ALA A 20 -15.66 -30.17 8.05
C ALA A 20 -14.45 -31.15 8.11
N PRO A 21 -14.61 -32.47 8.30
CA PRO A 21 -13.45 -33.38 8.35
C PRO A 21 -12.71 -33.54 7.02
N TYR A 22 -13.31 -33.11 5.91
CA TYR A 22 -12.81 -33.38 4.57
C TYR A 22 -12.24 -32.15 3.86
N VAL A 23 -12.50 -30.94 4.36
CA VAL A 23 -12.02 -29.70 3.75
C VAL A 23 -10.55 -29.44 4.03
N THR A 24 -9.89 -28.70 3.15
CA THR A 24 -8.54 -28.17 3.36
C THR A 24 -8.60 -26.66 3.21
N ARG A 25 -8.05 -25.93 4.18
CA ARG A 25 -7.96 -24.47 4.11
C ARG A 25 -6.93 -24.07 3.04
N VAL A 26 -7.32 -23.15 2.16
CA VAL A 26 -6.44 -22.57 1.12
C VAL A 26 -6.41 -21.05 1.28
N ALA A 27 -5.23 -20.45 1.12
CA ALA A 27 -5.10 -19.02 0.96
C ALA A 27 -5.30 -18.68 -0.53
N LEU A 28 -6.44 -18.10 -0.87
CA LEU A 28 -6.65 -17.53 -2.19
C LEU A 28 -6.15 -16.09 -2.16
N SER A 29 -4.98 -15.83 -2.75
CA SER A 29 -4.60 -14.47 -3.09
C SER A 29 -5.57 -13.98 -4.15
N PRO A 30 -6.20 -12.80 -4.00
CA PRO A 30 -7.04 -12.27 -5.07
C PRO A 30 -6.15 -12.07 -6.31
N LEU A 31 -6.66 -12.51 -7.46
CA LEU A 31 -5.94 -12.45 -8.74
C LEU A 31 -5.54 -11.01 -9.12
N PHE A 32 -6.22 -10.03 -8.54
CA PHE A 32 -5.94 -8.60 -8.63
C PHE A 32 -6.21 -7.96 -7.27
N ALA A 33 -5.34 -7.04 -6.87
CA ALA A 33 -5.48 -6.36 -5.59
C ALA A 33 -6.72 -5.45 -5.62
N VAL A 34 -7.67 -5.70 -4.71
CA VAL A 34 -8.94 -4.96 -4.66
C VAL A 34 -8.78 -3.86 -3.62
N SER A 35 -8.56 -2.62 -4.07
CA SER A 35 -8.24 -1.48 -3.20
C SER A 35 -9.26 -1.16 -2.11
N TYR A 36 -10.50 -1.66 -2.20
CA TYR A 36 -11.52 -1.49 -1.16
C TYR A 36 -11.59 -2.64 -0.14
N LEU A 37 -11.07 -3.83 -0.46
CA LEU A 37 -11.01 -4.99 0.46
C LEU A 37 -9.65 -5.11 1.14
N GLU A 38 -8.61 -4.66 0.45
CA GLU A 38 -7.22 -4.78 0.87
C GLU A 38 -6.63 -3.38 1.03
N ALA A 39 -5.70 -3.21 1.96
CA ALA A 39 -4.88 -2.00 2.05
C ALA A 39 -3.86 -1.97 0.90
N VAL A 40 -4.33 -1.74 -0.32
CA VAL A 40 -3.52 -1.64 -1.53
C VAL A 40 -3.09 -0.20 -1.69
N GLY A 41 -2.00 0.18 -1.03
CA GLY A 41 -1.54 1.56 -1.08
C GLY A 41 -0.17 1.76 -0.44
N ARG A 42 0.60 2.67 -1.03
CA ARG A 42 1.86 3.14 -0.44
C ARG A 42 1.48 3.97 0.79
N ASP A 43 1.99 3.56 1.96
CA ASP A 43 1.79 4.28 3.23
C ASP A 43 1.93 5.81 3.01
N PRO A 44 0.88 6.62 3.27
CA PRO A 44 0.93 8.06 3.07
C PRO A 44 2.00 8.74 3.95
N ASP A 45 2.39 8.12 5.07
CA ASP A 45 3.48 8.55 5.96
C ASP A 45 4.86 8.03 5.52
N ALA A 46 4.91 7.18 4.48
CA ALA A 46 6.12 6.80 3.79
C ALA A 46 6.54 7.81 2.70
N ARG A 47 5.82 8.94 2.53
CA ARG A 47 6.20 10.01 1.59
C ARG A 47 7.52 10.67 2.03
N LYS A 48 8.56 10.47 1.22
CA LYS A 48 9.92 10.98 1.44
C LYS A 48 10.27 12.09 0.44
N CYS A 49 11.20 12.97 0.82
CA CYS A 49 11.76 13.97 -0.07
C CYS A 49 12.44 13.30 -1.28
N SER A 50 12.23 13.81 -2.50
CA SER A 50 12.87 13.31 -3.72
C SER A 50 14.40 13.48 -3.70
N VAL A 51 14.91 14.42 -2.91
CA VAL A 51 16.34 14.76 -2.84
C VAL A 51 17.01 14.05 -1.66
N CYS A 52 16.67 14.43 -0.43
CA CYS A 52 17.37 13.94 0.76
C CYS A 52 16.79 12.65 1.35
N ARG A 53 15.70 12.10 0.76
CA ARG A 53 15.02 10.87 1.18
C ARG A 53 14.52 10.82 2.64
N ARG A 54 14.62 11.93 3.38
CA ARG A 54 14.07 12.08 4.73
C ARG A 54 12.55 12.30 4.69
N LYS A 55 11.87 11.94 5.79
CA LYS A 55 10.49 12.35 6.05
C LYS A 55 10.44 13.87 6.22
N GLY A 56 9.37 14.50 5.73
CA GLY A 56 9.15 15.93 5.98
C GLY A 56 8.69 16.15 7.42
N LYS A 57 9.14 17.24 8.06
CA LYS A 57 8.68 17.66 9.38
C LYS A 57 7.87 18.96 9.20
N PRO A 58 6.52 18.99 9.35
CA PRO A 58 5.61 17.88 9.66
C PRO A 58 5.17 17.02 8.46
N ARG A 59 5.37 17.49 7.21
CA ARG A 59 5.04 16.75 5.98
C ARG A 59 5.95 17.18 4.83
N VAL A 60 6.05 16.39 3.77
CA VAL A 60 6.66 16.83 2.50
C VAL A 60 5.66 17.65 1.68
N LYS A 61 6.14 18.63 0.92
CA LYS A 61 5.33 19.45 0.01
C LYS A 61 5.53 18.99 -1.43
N GLU A 62 4.46 18.98 -2.21
CA GLU A 62 4.52 18.69 -3.64
C GLU A 62 4.95 19.92 -4.43
N CYS A 63 5.63 19.71 -5.56
CA CYS A 63 5.89 20.76 -6.53
C CYS A 63 4.54 21.33 -7.02
N THR A 64 4.34 22.64 -6.88
CA THR A 64 3.09 23.31 -7.24
C THR A 64 2.80 23.28 -8.74
N GLY A 65 3.84 23.22 -9.57
CA GLY A 65 3.71 23.17 -11.02
C GLY A 65 3.26 21.82 -11.56
N CYS A 66 3.91 20.72 -11.15
CA CYS A 66 3.68 19.39 -11.73
C CYS A 66 3.04 18.36 -10.79
N ARG A 67 3.04 18.63 -9.47
CA ARG A 67 2.59 17.71 -8.39
C ARG A 67 3.22 16.30 -8.38
N LYS A 68 4.21 16.03 -9.24
CA LYS A 68 4.87 14.71 -9.43
C LYS A 68 6.01 14.45 -8.45
N VAL A 69 6.70 15.50 -7.99
CA VAL A 69 7.84 15.41 -7.07
C VAL A 69 7.55 16.08 -5.74
N ARG A 70 8.25 15.65 -4.68
CA ARG A 70 8.02 16.10 -3.30
C ARG A 70 9.31 16.54 -2.65
N TYR A 71 9.25 17.62 -1.87
CA TYR A 71 10.39 18.17 -1.15
C TYR A 71 10.05 18.34 0.33
N CYS A 72 11.00 18.04 1.22
CA CYS A 72 10.82 18.33 2.64
C CYS A 72 10.99 19.83 2.95
N SER A 73 11.64 20.59 2.07
CA SER A 73 11.93 22.00 2.30
C SER A 73 12.24 22.75 0.98
N PRO A 74 12.17 24.10 0.96
CA PRO A 74 12.51 24.91 -0.21
C PRO A 74 13.96 24.74 -0.67
N GLU A 75 14.88 24.41 0.23
CA GLU A 75 16.30 24.18 -0.09
C GLU A 75 16.45 22.95 -0.96
N CYS A 76 15.75 21.85 -0.63
CA CYS A 76 15.72 20.64 -1.46
C CYS A 76 15.07 20.90 -2.82
N GLN A 77 14.06 21.77 -2.89
CA GLN A 77 13.46 22.15 -4.16
C GLN A 77 14.46 22.94 -5.04
N LYS A 78 15.15 23.92 -4.45
CA LYS A 78 16.14 24.73 -5.16
C LYS A 78 17.33 23.90 -5.66
N SER A 79 17.80 22.93 -4.87
CA SER A 79 18.92 22.06 -5.27
C SER A 79 18.55 21.17 -6.45
N ASP A 80 17.32 20.64 -6.48
CA ASP A 80 16.81 19.82 -7.59
C ASP A 80 16.31 20.66 -8.77
N TRP A 81 16.12 21.98 -8.62
CA TRP A 81 15.50 22.80 -9.66
C TRP A 81 16.27 22.78 -10.99
N LYS A 82 17.61 22.72 -10.94
CA LYS A 82 18.46 22.66 -12.14
C LYS A 82 18.10 21.46 -13.04
N THR A 83 17.78 20.31 -12.44
CA THR A 83 17.42 19.07 -13.11
C THR A 83 15.91 18.91 -13.31
N HIS A 84 15.12 19.38 -12.35
CA HIS A 84 13.66 19.25 -12.35
C HIS A 84 12.99 20.20 -13.35
N LYS A 85 13.50 21.43 -13.54
CA LYS A 85 12.86 22.48 -14.34
C LYS A 85 12.47 22.01 -15.75
N ALA A 86 13.37 21.31 -16.44
CA ALA A 86 13.12 20.81 -17.80
C ALA A 86 12.01 19.73 -17.86
N LYS A 87 11.78 19.01 -16.75
CA LYS A 87 10.78 17.94 -16.61
C LYS A 87 9.50 18.41 -15.92
N CYS A 88 9.47 19.64 -15.39
CA CYS A 88 8.33 20.17 -14.67
C CYS A 88 7.22 20.56 -15.67
N LYS A 89 6.24 19.67 -15.81
CA LYS A 89 5.03 19.87 -16.61
C LYS A 89 3.80 19.58 -15.75
N PRO A 90 2.69 20.34 -15.92
CA PRO A 90 1.42 20.08 -15.23
C PRO A 90 1.03 18.60 -15.19
#